data_AF-X1AIZ2-F1
#
_entry.id   AF-X1AIZ2-F1
#
_cell.length_a   1.000
_cell.length_b   1.000
_cell.length_c   1.000
_cell.angle_alpha   90.00
_cell.angle_beta   90.00
_cell.angle_gamma   90.00
#
_symmetry.space_group_name_H-M   'P 1'
#
loop_
_entity.id
_entity.type
_entity.pdbx_description
1 polymer ?
#
loop_
_entity_poly.entity_id
_entity_poly.type
_entity_poly.pdbx_seq_one_letter_code
_entity_poly.pdbx_strand_id
1 'polypeptide(L)'
;MSSSIVKQLYDAGELKGLPRFIPNNMCYEVLTGSTAYGVAGKVSDWDVVGFCIPSKEELFPHLAGHIQGFGKPRKPFSTWQKHHIEYRDKEYDITIYSIVNFFDLCMNMNPNMVDLLNGL
;
A
#
# COMPACT_ATOMS: atom_id res chain seq x y z
N MET A 1 -0.27 6.52 -20.20
CA MET A 1 -0.42 5.39 -19.25
C MET A 1 0.17 5.84 -17.92
N SER A 2 -0.54 5.60 -16.81
CA SER A 2 0.03 5.82 -15.47
C SER A 2 1.17 4.86 -15.23
N SER A 3 2.30 5.32 -14.67
CA SER A 3 3.41 4.43 -14.27
C SER A 3 3.06 3.57 -13.04
N SER A 4 2.11 4.00 -12.21
CA SER A 4 1.65 3.24 -11.04
C SER A 4 0.74 2.07 -11.41
N ILE A 5 1.12 0.87 -10.98
CA ILE A 5 0.36 -0.39 -11.07
C ILE A 5 -0.91 -0.29 -10.23
N VAL A 6 -0.83 0.26 -9.00
CA VAL A 6 -2.02 0.45 -8.15
C VAL A 6 -3.06 1.29 -8.87
N LYS A 7 -2.64 2.40 -9.52
CA LYS A 7 -3.56 3.24 -10.28
C LYS A 7 -4.15 2.51 -11.49
N GLN A 8 -3.35 1.73 -12.22
CA GLN A 8 -3.85 0.94 -13.35
C GLN A 8 -4.92 -0.08 -12.92
N LEU A 9 -4.67 -0.83 -11.85
CA LEU A 9 -5.61 -1.82 -11.32
C LEU A 9 -6.86 -1.16 -10.71
N TYR A 10 -6.71 0.01 -10.09
CA TYR A 10 -7.83 0.80 -9.60
C TYR A 10 -8.72 1.30 -10.74
N ASP A 11 -8.14 1.90 -11.77
CA ASP A 11 -8.86 2.40 -12.94
C ASP A 11 -9.56 1.27 -13.72
N ALA A 12 -9.01 0.04 -13.66
CA ALA A 12 -9.62 -1.18 -14.20
C ALA A 12 -10.77 -1.75 -13.34
N GLY A 13 -10.92 -1.30 -12.09
CA GLY A 13 -11.98 -1.77 -11.17
C GLY A 13 -11.62 -3.00 -10.35
N GLU A 14 -10.36 -3.46 -10.37
CA GLU A 14 -9.93 -4.70 -9.70
C GLU A 14 -9.69 -4.51 -8.19
N LEU A 15 -9.42 -3.28 -7.75
CA LEU A 15 -9.12 -2.94 -6.37
C LEU A 15 -10.38 -2.60 -5.55
N LYS A 16 -11.35 -3.54 -5.52
CA LYS A 16 -12.56 -3.42 -4.70
C LYS A 16 -12.19 -3.22 -3.22
N GLY A 17 -12.81 -2.23 -2.58
CA GLY A 17 -12.59 -1.89 -1.18
C GLY A 17 -11.36 -1.04 -0.90
N LEU A 18 -10.57 -0.66 -1.93
CA LEU A 18 -9.50 0.31 -1.77
C LEU A 18 -10.08 1.69 -1.46
N PRO A 19 -9.62 2.38 -0.40
CA PRO A 19 -10.00 3.77 -0.15
C PRO A 19 -9.70 4.67 -1.36
N ARG A 20 -10.71 5.45 -1.78
CA ARG A 20 -10.68 6.24 -3.03
C ARG A 20 -9.53 7.25 -3.12
N PHE A 21 -8.98 7.67 -1.98
CA PHE A 21 -7.87 8.61 -1.96
C PHE A 21 -6.53 7.95 -2.32
N ILE A 22 -6.37 6.65 -2.11
CA ILE A 22 -5.06 5.97 -2.22
C ILE A 22 -4.43 6.11 -3.61
N PRO A 23 -5.13 5.85 -4.74
CA PRO A 23 -4.51 5.90 -6.07
C PRO A 23 -3.88 7.24 -6.44
N ASN A 24 -4.39 8.35 -5.86
CA ASN A 24 -3.87 9.70 -6.12
C ASN A 24 -2.89 10.18 -5.03
N ASN A 25 -2.70 9.39 -3.98
CA ASN A 25 -1.90 9.73 -2.81
C ASN A 25 -0.73 8.75 -2.58
N MET A 26 -0.49 7.83 -3.52
CA MET A 26 0.70 6.98 -3.52
C MET A 26 1.95 7.85 -3.64
N CYS A 27 2.94 7.60 -2.78
CA CYS A 27 4.22 8.33 -2.81
C CYS A 27 5.39 7.41 -3.14
N TYR A 28 5.24 6.12 -2.89
CA TYR A 28 6.21 5.09 -3.22
C TYR A 28 5.46 3.83 -3.61
N GLU A 29 5.90 3.18 -4.68
CA GLU A 29 5.35 1.94 -5.19
C GLU A 29 6.49 1.19 -5.88
N VAL A 30 6.73 -0.06 -5.49
CA VAL A 30 7.76 -0.92 -6.08
C VAL A 30 7.25 -2.33 -6.26
N LEU A 31 7.81 -3.01 -7.25
CA LEU A 31 7.74 -4.46 -7.35
C LEU A 31 8.81 -5.05 -6.43
N THR A 32 8.43 -5.99 -5.59
CA THR A 32 9.32 -6.71 -4.69
C THR A 32 9.27 -8.21 -4.97
N GLY A 33 9.73 -9.03 -4.03
CA GLY A 33 9.63 -10.47 -4.07
C GLY A 33 10.40 -11.06 -5.24
N SER A 34 9.86 -12.11 -5.85
CA SER A 34 10.57 -12.87 -6.89
C SER A 34 11.03 -11.99 -8.07
N THR A 35 10.32 -10.89 -8.33
CA THR A 35 10.66 -9.91 -9.37
C THR A 35 11.93 -9.13 -9.01
N ALA A 36 12.00 -8.58 -7.80
CA ALA A 36 13.20 -7.87 -7.32
C ALA A 36 14.43 -8.79 -7.20
N TYR A 37 14.22 -10.06 -6.83
CA TYR A 37 15.29 -11.05 -6.73
C TYR A 37 15.73 -11.66 -8.07
N GLY A 38 15.09 -11.31 -9.19
CA GLY A 38 15.45 -11.83 -10.52
C GLY A 38 15.16 -13.34 -10.70
N VAL A 39 14.32 -13.92 -9.84
CA VAL A 39 13.94 -15.35 -9.87
C VAL A 39 12.48 -15.56 -10.31
N ALA A 40 11.80 -14.49 -10.74
CA ALA A 40 10.43 -14.55 -11.23
C ALA A 40 10.30 -15.47 -12.47
N GLY A 41 9.40 -16.44 -12.39
CA GLY A 41 9.00 -17.29 -13.49
C GLY A 41 7.74 -16.77 -14.22
N LYS A 42 7.29 -17.52 -15.23
CA LYS A 42 6.07 -17.14 -15.98
C LYS A 42 4.81 -17.10 -15.12
N VAL A 43 4.73 -17.99 -14.13
CA VAL A 43 3.61 -18.15 -13.21
C VAL A 43 3.79 -17.37 -11.90
N SER A 44 4.88 -16.64 -11.74
CA SER A 44 5.09 -15.81 -10.55
C SER A 44 4.15 -14.61 -10.56
N ASP A 45 3.60 -14.35 -9.38
CA ASP A 45 2.85 -13.16 -9.01
C ASP A 45 3.75 -11.91 -8.98
N TRP A 46 3.10 -10.76 -9.09
CA TRP A 46 3.72 -9.46 -8.94
C TRP A 46 3.39 -8.89 -7.57
N ASP A 47 4.37 -8.98 -6.67
CA ASP A 47 4.32 -8.36 -5.36
C ASP A 47 4.49 -6.84 -5.48
N VAL A 48 3.41 -6.09 -5.39
CA VAL A 48 3.41 -4.62 -5.40
C VAL A 48 3.33 -4.12 -3.97
N VAL A 49 4.37 -3.42 -3.52
CA VAL A 49 4.38 -2.83 -2.18
C VAL A 49 4.66 -1.34 -2.26
N GLY A 50 3.96 -0.57 -1.43
CA GLY A 50 4.12 0.87 -1.43
C GLY A 50 3.58 1.54 -0.16
N PHE A 51 3.72 2.85 -0.11
CA PHE A 51 3.04 3.66 0.89
C PHE A 51 2.38 4.89 0.27
N CYS A 52 1.29 5.30 0.91
CA CYS A 52 0.56 6.51 0.58
C CYS A 52 0.62 7.51 1.73
N ILE A 53 0.35 8.78 1.42
CA ILE A 53 0.12 9.82 2.42
C ILE A 53 -1.40 10.06 2.48
N PRO A 54 -2.10 9.59 3.53
CA PRO A 54 -3.52 9.88 3.71
C PRO A 54 -3.82 11.38 3.83
N SER A 55 -5.09 11.74 3.83
CA SER A 55 -5.48 13.15 4.04
C SER A 55 -5.02 13.65 5.43
N LYS A 56 -4.90 14.96 5.58
CA LYS A 56 -4.51 15.58 6.86
C LYS A 56 -5.45 15.18 7.99
N GLU A 57 -6.74 15.05 7.71
CA GLU A 57 -7.79 14.67 8.66
C GLU A 57 -7.72 13.19 9.06
N GLU A 58 -7.11 12.33 8.24
CA GLU A 58 -6.83 10.93 8.57
C GLU A 58 -5.57 10.81 9.44
N LEU A 59 -4.52 11.57 9.11
CA LEU A 59 -3.26 11.60 9.86
C LEU A 59 -3.38 12.31 11.22
N PHE A 60 -4.20 13.34 11.27
CA PHE A 60 -4.42 14.18 12.45
C PHE A 60 -5.92 14.19 12.79
N PRO A 61 -6.43 13.16 13.50
CA PRO A 61 -7.86 13.02 13.75
C PRO A 61 -8.50 14.23 14.44
N HIS A 62 -7.73 14.98 15.24
CA HIS A 62 -8.20 16.19 15.90
C HIS A 62 -8.65 17.28 14.90
N LEU A 63 -8.11 17.30 13.67
CA LEU A 63 -8.55 18.20 12.60
C LEU A 63 -9.95 17.81 12.06
N ALA A 64 -10.35 16.55 12.24
CA ALA A 64 -11.69 16.06 11.88
C ALA A 64 -12.72 16.22 13.02
N GLY A 65 -12.36 16.91 14.11
CA GLY A 65 -13.19 17.02 15.30
C GLY A 65 -13.20 15.76 16.18
N HIS A 66 -12.27 14.82 15.97
CA HIS A 66 -12.14 13.65 16.84
C HIS A 66 -11.55 14.06 18.19
N ILE A 67 -12.28 13.79 19.26
CA ILE A 67 -11.87 14.06 20.63
C ILE A 67 -11.40 12.74 21.26
N GLN A 68 -10.14 12.69 21.68
CA GLN A 68 -9.58 11.49 22.32
C GLN A 68 -10.35 11.15 23.60
N GLY A 69 -10.82 9.92 23.72
CA GLY A 69 -11.60 9.45 24.87
C GLY A 69 -13.11 9.73 24.80
N PHE A 70 -13.61 10.36 23.73
CA PHE A 70 -15.04 10.62 23.54
C PHE A 70 -15.61 9.85 22.34
N GLY A 71 -16.72 9.14 22.55
CA GLY A 71 -17.40 8.38 21.51
C GLY A 71 -16.63 7.13 21.04
N LYS A 72 -16.96 6.63 19.85
CA LYS A 72 -16.32 5.45 19.28
C LYS A 72 -14.95 5.84 18.70
N PRO A 73 -13.84 5.19 19.12
CA PRO A 73 -12.53 5.47 18.56
C PRO A 73 -12.50 5.23 17.05
N ARG A 74 -11.98 6.20 16.29
CA ARG A 74 -11.68 6.02 14.86
C ARG A 74 -10.43 5.15 14.73
N LYS A 75 -10.49 4.14 13.86
CA LYS A 75 -9.31 3.37 13.46
C LYS A 75 -8.66 4.11 12.26
N PRO A 76 -7.49 4.71 12.41
CA PRO A 76 -6.82 5.37 11.30
C PRO A 76 -6.41 4.33 10.25
N PHE A 77 -6.31 4.76 8.99
CA PHE A 77 -5.71 3.95 7.95
C PHE A 77 -4.26 3.59 8.29
N SER A 78 -3.96 2.29 8.42
CA SER A 78 -2.60 1.78 8.67
C SER A 78 -2.06 1.01 7.48
N THR A 79 -2.82 0.02 7.00
CA THR A 79 -2.42 -0.88 5.91
C THR A 79 -3.66 -1.32 5.14
N TRP A 80 -3.53 -1.40 3.83
CA TRP A 80 -4.44 -2.13 2.95
C TRP A 80 -3.66 -3.27 2.28
N GLN A 81 -4.22 -4.47 2.33
CA GLN A 81 -3.63 -5.66 1.72
C GLN A 81 -4.69 -6.40 0.94
N LYS A 82 -4.33 -6.87 -0.25
CA LYS A 82 -5.16 -7.74 -1.06
C LYS A 82 -4.27 -8.64 -1.91
N HIS A 83 -4.56 -9.92 -1.86
CA HIS A 83 -3.83 -10.96 -2.57
C HIS A 83 -4.67 -11.52 -3.72
N HIS A 84 -4.03 -12.24 -4.63
CA HIS A 84 -4.65 -12.98 -5.73
C HIS A 84 -5.54 -12.08 -6.61
N ILE A 85 -5.05 -10.88 -6.96
CA ILE A 85 -5.73 -10.00 -7.91
C ILE A 85 -5.34 -10.44 -9.31
N GLU A 86 -6.27 -10.99 -10.07
CA GLU A 86 -6.03 -11.38 -11.47
C GLU A 86 -6.30 -10.21 -12.43
N TYR A 87 -5.31 -9.84 -13.24
CA TYR A 87 -5.46 -8.84 -14.29
C TYR A 87 -4.52 -9.11 -15.47
N ARG A 88 -5.08 -9.27 -16.68
CA ARG A 88 -4.34 -9.50 -17.93
C ARG A 88 -3.33 -10.65 -17.84
N ASP A 89 -3.81 -11.83 -17.42
CA ASP A 89 -3.00 -13.07 -17.28
C ASP A 89 -1.83 -12.96 -16.29
N LYS A 90 -1.91 -11.99 -15.37
CA LYS A 90 -0.98 -11.82 -14.26
C LYS A 90 -1.73 -11.73 -12.94
N GLU A 91 -1.12 -12.30 -11.91
CA GLU A 91 -1.59 -12.25 -10.54
C GLU A 91 -0.79 -11.19 -9.78
N TYR A 92 -1.47 -10.39 -8.96
CA TYR A 92 -0.88 -9.31 -8.19
C TYR A 92 -1.23 -9.46 -6.71
N ASP A 93 -0.21 -9.31 -5.89
CA ASP A 93 -0.32 -9.21 -4.44
C ASP A 93 0.08 -7.80 -4.04
N ILE A 94 -0.87 -7.06 -3.45
CA ILE A 94 -0.70 -5.62 -3.19
C ILE A 94 -0.72 -5.35 -1.69
N THR A 95 0.32 -4.67 -1.21
CA THR A 95 0.38 -4.13 0.14
C THR A 95 0.65 -2.62 0.10
N ILE A 96 -0.26 -1.84 0.68
CA ILE A 96 -0.15 -0.39 0.77
C ILE A 96 -0.19 0.04 2.23
N TYR A 97 0.90 0.65 2.68
CA TYR A 97 0.99 1.22 4.03
C TYR A 97 0.60 2.69 4.05
N SER A 98 0.12 3.19 5.19
CA SER A 98 0.16 4.61 5.47
C SER A 98 1.59 5.04 5.77
N ILE A 99 1.94 6.30 5.48
CA ILE A 99 3.26 6.86 5.80
C ILE A 99 3.64 6.66 7.27
N VAL A 100 2.67 6.77 8.19
CA VAL A 100 2.91 6.57 9.63
C VAL A 100 3.29 5.12 9.91
N ASN A 101 2.51 4.17 9.39
CA ASN A 101 2.78 2.75 9.59
C ASN A 101 4.09 2.32 8.92
N PHE A 102 4.40 2.85 7.73
CA PHE A 102 5.65 2.59 7.03
C PHE A 102 6.87 2.97 7.87
N PHE A 103 6.92 4.23 8.36
CA PHE A 103 8.04 4.68 9.18
C PHE A 103 8.10 3.96 10.53
N ASP A 104 6.96 3.62 11.14
CA ASP A 104 6.93 2.81 12.37
C ASP A 104 7.54 1.42 12.15
N LEU A 105 7.21 0.75 11.04
CA LEU A 105 7.83 -0.52 10.68
C LEU A 105 9.34 -0.39 10.41
N CYS A 106 9.77 0.70 9.77
CA CYS A 106 11.20 0.99 9.57
C CYS A 106 11.94 1.19 10.91
N MET A 107 11.36 1.97 11.82
CA MET A 107 11.93 2.21 13.16
C MET A 107 12.03 0.92 13.98
N ASN A 108 11.09 0.01 13.80
CA ASN A 108 11.07 -1.30 14.46
C ASN A 108 11.89 -2.38 13.71
N MET A 109 12.72 -2.00 12.73
CA MET A 109 13.57 -2.91 11.95
C MET A 109 12.80 -4.08 11.33
N ASN A 110 11.57 -3.82 10.86
CA ASN A 110 10.77 -4.85 10.21
C ASN A 110 11.50 -5.35 8.94
N PRO A 111 11.73 -6.66 8.79
CA PRO A 111 12.54 -7.20 7.70
C PRO A 111 11.95 -6.90 6.31
N ASN A 112 10.62 -6.81 6.20
CA ASN A 112 9.97 -6.49 4.93
C ASN A 112 10.24 -5.04 4.51
N MET A 113 10.40 -4.10 5.45
CA MET A 113 10.75 -2.71 5.12
C MET A 113 12.21 -2.61 4.68
N VAL A 114 13.09 -3.38 5.34
CA VAL A 114 14.51 -3.46 4.99
C VAL A 114 14.67 -4.02 3.58
N ASP A 115 13.96 -5.10 3.27
CA ASP A 115 13.92 -5.69 1.92
C ASP A 115 13.44 -4.67 0.87
N LEU A 116 12.31 -4.01 1.15
CA LEU A 116 11.70 -3.02 0.26
C LEU A 116 12.57 -1.78 0.01
N LEU A 117 13.39 -1.38 0.98
CA LEU A 117 14.30 -0.23 0.85
C LEU A 117 15.65 -0.60 0.21
N ASN A 118 16.06 -1.86 0.29
CA ASN A 118 17.32 -2.35 -0.27
C ASN A 118 17.23 -2.72 -1.76
N GLY A 119 16.13 -2.36 -2.43
CA GLY A 119 15.80 -2.74 -3.81
C GLY A 119 17.01 -2.98 -4.69
N LEU A 120 17.26 -4.26 -4.99
CA LEU A 120 18.06 -4.71 -6.12
C LEU A 120 17.28 -4.50 -7.41
#